data_AF-A0A1J1GKC8-F1
#
_entry.id   AF-A0A1J1GKC8-F1
#
_cell.length_a   1.000
_cell.length_b   1.000
_cell.length_c   1.000
_cell.angle_alpha   90.00
_cell.angle_beta   90.00
_cell.angle_gamma   90.00
#
_symmetry.space_group_name_H-M   'P 1'
#
loop_
_entity.id
_entity.type
_entity.pdbx_description
1 polymer ?
#
loop_
_entity_poly.entity_id
_entity_poly.type
_entity_poly.pdbx_seq_one_letter_code
_entity_poly.pdbx_strand_id
1 'polypeptide(L)'
;MRFSRLYQFFYYFLIISWITPTIFMENIPLTLPFSEQHKENLLRGSLLENFSDYADKIHFELEVFNSYIKEFNEGSPEKKEELLNSKDKIRNTIVDLGKLKKLYIHDFILDELTNLIISEFKEITEGRPEEQKIQDKECLQYHENYNNHMEKKCKEILGEMEELWNFNYITKDIDPIWKQEKWILWTQNYEYYVSALVKSYHMFYIKMIHNKNTAKVCGAIYEYLEESFVRSYRGALLLEFNNFFLKFIDEWVSKKYIERSGIDNLKINL
;
A
#
# COMPACT_ATOMS: atom_id res chain seq x y z
N MET A 1 5.17 20.90 37.51
CA MET A 1 4.19 19.78 37.45
C MET A 1 4.73 18.71 36.51
N ARG A 2 5.11 17.54 37.04
CA ARG A 2 5.51 16.39 36.21
C ARG A 2 4.24 15.72 35.71
N PHE A 3 3.78 16.09 34.52
CA PHE A 3 2.78 15.29 33.81
C PHE A 3 3.41 13.90 33.61
N SER A 4 2.84 12.91 34.29
CA SER A 4 3.35 11.54 34.33
C SER A 4 3.40 10.97 32.91
N ARG A 5 4.54 10.38 32.51
CA ARG A 5 4.72 9.69 31.22
C ARG A 5 3.61 8.69 30.93
N LEU A 6 2.98 8.14 31.98
CA LEU A 6 1.83 7.25 31.90
C LEU A 6 0.59 7.92 31.29
N TYR A 7 0.33 9.19 31.62
CA TYR A 7 -0.79 9.96 31.06
C TYR A 7 -0.56 10.32 29.59
N GLN A 8 0.68 10.58 29.18
CA GLN A 8 1.02 10.80 27.78
C GLN A 8 0.88 9.53 26.96
N PHE A 9 1.33 8.39 27.48
CA PHE A 9 1.05 7.08 26.88
C PHE A 9 -0.46 6.81 26.78
N PHE A 10 -1.23 7.13 27.83
CA PHE A 10 -2.68 6.94 27.83
C PHE A 10 -3.39 7.83 26.80
N TYR A 11 -2.95 9.08 26.65
CA TYR A 11 -3.49 10.00 25.64
C TYR A 11 -3.12 9.56 24.23
N TYR A 12 -1.89 9.10 24.03
CA TYR A 12 -1.42 8.53 22.77
C TYR A 12 -2.17 7.24 22.42
N PHE A 13 -2.46 6.38 23.40
CA PHE A 13 -3.24 5.16 23.22
C PHE A 13 -4.71 5.47 22.93
N LEU A 14 -5.31 6.46 23.59
CA LEU A 14 -6.67 6.94 23.31
C LEU A 14 -6.77 7.55 21.90
N ILE A 15 -5.79 8.35 21.50
CA ILE A 15 -5.71 8.93 20.16
C ILE A 15 -5.52 7.81 19.12
N ILE A 16 -4.61 6.86 19.33
CA ILE A 16 -4.44 5.70 18.43
C ILE A 16 -5.71 4.86 18.34
N SER A 17 -6.41 4.63 19.45
CA SER A 17 -7.66 3.87 19.51
C SER A 17 -8.84 4.60 18.84
N TRP A 18 -8.80 5.94 18.79
CA TRP A 18 -9.76 6.76 18.06
C TRP A 18 -9.40 6.92 16.57
N ILE A 19 -8.11 6.80 16.25
CA ILE A 19 -7.57 6.84 14.88
C ILE A 19 -7.65 5.45 14.22
N THR A 20 -7.74 4.36 14.98
CA THR A 20 -8.01 3.04 14.43
C THR A 20 -9.45 3.04 13.91
N PRO A 21 -9.66 3.01 12.60
CA PRO A 21 -11.01 3.02 12.08
C PRO A 21 -11.62 1.65 12.37
N THR A 22 -12.64 1.59 13.21
CA THR A 22 -13.66 0.56 13.05
C THR A 22 -14.32 0.81 11.69
N ILE A 23 -13.86 0.12 10.66
CA ILE A 23 -14.52 0.10 9.34
C ILE A 23 -15.82 -0.69 9.52
N PHE A 24 -16.89 0.02 9.87
CA PHE A 24 -18.25 -0.47 9.73
C PHE A 24 -18.56 -0.57 8.22
N MET A 25 -18.81 -1.81 7.76
CA MET A 25 -19.11 -2.16 6.36
C MET A 25 -20.53 -1.77 5.92
N GLU A 26 -21.28 -1.05 6.75
CA GLU A 26 -22.73 -0.87 6.58
C GLU A 26 -23.14 -0.11 5.30
N ASN A 27 -22.21 0.54 4.59
CA ASN A 27 -22.51 1.32 3.38
C ASN A 27 -21.59 1.04 2.18
N ILE A 28 -20.91 -0.12 2.10
CA ILE A 28 -20.27 -0.50 0.83
C ILE A 28 -21.39 -0.67 -0.20
N PRO A 29 -21.33 -0.04 -1.40
CA PRO A 29 -22.29 -0.34 -2.44
C PRO A 29 -22.29 -1.86 -2.65
N LEU A 30 -23.45 -2.51 -2.46
CA LEU A 30 -23.68 -3.96 -2.64
C LEU A 30 -23.25 -4.48 -4.04
N THR A 31 -22.74 -3.61 -4.90
CA THR A 31 -22.41 -3.79 -6.31
C THR A 31 -20.91 -3.86 -6.61
N LEU A 32 -20.01 -3.87 -5.63
CA LEU A 32 -18.60 -4.19 -5.91
C LEU A 32 -18.53 -5.61 -6.51
N PRO A 33 -18.07 -5.81 -7.75
CA PRO A 33 -18.12 -7.09 -8.48
C PRO A 33 -16.97 -8.01 -8.07
N PHE A 34 -16.74 -8.12 -6.77
CA PHE A 34 -15.64 -8.86 -6.18
C PHE A 34 -16.17 -9.79 -5.10
N SER A 35 -15.39 -10.83 -4.77
CA SER A 35 -15.69 -11.66 -3.60
C SER A 35 -15.68 -10.78 -2.34
N GLU A 36 -16.47 -11.15 -1.32
CA GLU A 36 -16.48 -10.43 -0.04
C GLU A 36 -15.07 -10.35 0.58
N GLN A 37 -14.28 -11.42 0.45
CA GLN A 37 -12.87 -11.44 0.86
C GLN A 37 -12.00 -10.41 0.13
N HIS A 38 -12.26 -10.17 -1.15
CA HIS A 38 -11.53 -9.14 -1.91
C HIS A 38 -11.93 -7.73 -1.48
N LYS A 39 -13.22 -7.49 -1.23
CA LYS A 39 -13.71 -6.20 -0.70
C LYS A 39 -13.10 -5.93 0.67
N GLU A 40 -13.05 -6.94 1.53
CA GLU A 40 -12.41 -6.84 2.83
C GLU A 40 -10.91 -6.53 2.69
N ASN A 41 -10.16 -7.19 1.82
CA ASN A 41 -8.73 -6.90 1.65
C ASN A 41 -8.45 -5.55 0.97
N LEU A 42 -9.27 -5.11 0.02
CA LEU A 42 -9.11 -3.82 -0.64
C LEU A 42 -9.39 -2.65 0.33
N LEU A 43 -10.30 -2.86 1.28
CA LEU A 43 -10.71 -1.84 2.26
C LEU A 43 -10.00 -1.98 3.61
N ARG A 44 -9.43 -3.14 3.93
CA ARG A 44 -8.79 -3.48 5.22
C ARG A 44 -7.38 -4.07 5.09
N GLY A 45 -6.77 -4.12 3.91
CA GLY A 45 -5.43 -4.71 3.71
C GLY A 45 -4.37 -4.06 4.61
N SER A 46 -4.51 -2.75 4.86
CA SER A 46 -3.72 -1.97 5.82
C SER A 46 -4.02 -2.23 7.30
N LEU A 47 -5.13 -2.91 7.62
CA LEU A 47 -5.60 -3.24 8.98
C LEU A 47 -5.35 -4.69 9.36
N LEU A 48 -5.13 -5.57 8.37
CA LEU A 48 -4.90 -7.01 8.59
C LEU A 48 -3.40 -7.36 8.72
N GLU A 49 -2.51 -6.50 8.23
CA GLU A 49 -1.05 -6.65 8.27
C GLU A 49 -0.39 -5.30 8.61
N ASN A 50 0.91 -5.29 8.97
CA ASN A 50 1.63 -4.02 9.01
C ASN A 50 1.66 -3.41 7.58
N PHE A 51 1.68 -2.09 7.46
CA PHE A 51 1.49 -1.43 6.16
C PHE A 51 2.68 -1.68 5.23
N SER A 52 3.86 -1.95 5.79
CA SER A 52 5.06 -2.30 5.03
C SER A 52 4.93 -3.63 4.29
N ASP A 53 4.46 -4.68 4.97
CA ASP A 53 4.22 -6.01 4.38
C ASP A 53 3.14 -5.91 3.29
N TYR A 54 2.09 -5.12 3.54
CA TYR A 54 1.05 -4.85 2.55
C TYR A 54 1.62 -4.14 1.30
N ALA A 55 2.48 -3.14 1.49
CA ALA A 55 3.13 -2.43 0.39
C ALA A 55 4.04 -3.36 -0.43
N ASP A 56 4.84 -4.20 0.22
CA ASP A 56 5.71 -5.19 -0.43
C ASP A 56 4.89 -6.16 -1.31
N LYS A 57 3.74 -6.63 -0.82
CA LYS A 57 2.84 -7.51 -1.57
C LYS A 57 2.27 -6.82 -2.81
N ILE A 58 1.76 -5.59 -2.68
CA ILE A 58 1.23 -4.86 -3.85
C ILE A 58 2.31 -4.63 -4.90
N HIS A 59 3.52 -4.25 -4.48
CA HIS A 59 4.65 -4.08 -5.39
C HIS A 59 4.98 -5.37 -6.12
N PHE A 60 5.03 -6.49 -5.39
CA PHE A 60 5.25 -7.81 -5.96
C PHE A 60 4.15 -8.20 -6.96
N GLU A 61 2.87 -8.03 -6.61
CA GLU A 61 1.75 -8.38 -7.48
C GLU A 61 1.80 -7.65 -8.82
N LEU A 62 2.03 -6.33 -8.79
CA LEU A 62 2.11 -5.55 -10.03
C LEU A 62 3.38 -5.86 -10.84
N GLU A 63 4.52 -6.10 -10.19
CA GLU A 63 5.77 -6.50 -10.87
C GLU A 63 5.59 -7.83 -11.61
N VAL A 64 4.98 -8.82 -10.95
CA VAL A 64 4.66 -10.13 -11.53
C VAL A 64 3.69 -9.97 -12.69
N PHE A 65 2.59 -9.23 -12.50
CA PHE A 65 1.61 -8.97 -13.55
C PHE A 65 2.28 -8.39 -14.79
N ASN A 66 3.00 -7.27 -14.65
CA ASN A 66 3.67 -6.58 -15.75
C ASN A 66 4.72 -7.46 -16.44
N SER A 67 5.46 -8.27 -15.68
CA SER A 67 6.47 -9.18 -16.24
C SER A 67 5.83 -10.21 -17.16
N TYR A 68 4.71 -10.81 -16.74
CA TYR A 68 3.96 -11.75 -17.55
C TYR A 68 3.33 -11.09 -18.78
N ILE A 69 2.75 -9.90 -18.64
CA ILE A 69 2.18 -9.16 -19.77
C ILE A 69 3.26 -8.83 -20.81
N LYS A 70 4.45 -8.43 -20.35
CA LYS A 70 5.60 -8.17 -21.21
C LYS A 70 6.06 -9.44 -21.93
N GLU A 71 6.27 -10.53 -21.19
CA GLU A 71 6.68 -11.83 -21.76
C GLU A 71 5.68 -12.30 -22.82
N PHE A 72 4.38 -12.14 -22.55
CA PHE A 72 3.34 -12.50 -23.50
C PHE A 72 3.40 -11.64 -24.75
N ASN A 73 3.49 -10.30 -24.63
CA ASN A 73 3.53 -9.39 -25.77
C ASN A 73 4.74 -9.61 -26.69
N GLU A 74 5.92 -9.85 -26.10
CA GLU A 74 7.19 -10.06 -26.81
C GLU A 74 7.38 -11.52 -27.28
N GLY A 75 6.55 -12.45 -26.79
CA GLY A 75 6.65 -13.88 -27.08
C GLY A 75 6.24 -14.26 -28.52
N SER A 76 6.80 -15.37 -29.00
CA SER A 76 6.38 -16.01 -30.25
C SER A 76 4.94 -16.53 -30.16
N PRO A 77 4.26 -16.82 -31.29
CA PRO A 77 2.92 -17.43 -31.27
C PRO A 77 2.85 -18.71 -30.42
N GLU A 78 3.86 -19.59 -30.52
CA GLU A 78 3.93 -20.83 -29.74
C GLU A 78 4.06 -20.53 -28.24
N LYS A 79 4.85 -19.50 -27.89
CA LYS A 79 5.02 -19.07 -26.50
C LYS A 79 3.73 -18.47 -25.94
N LYS A 80 3.00 -17.69 -26.73
CA LYS A 80 1.69 -17.14 -26.36
C LYS A 80 0.69 -18.27 -26.11
N GLU A 81 0.64 -19.27 -26.99
CA GLU A 81 -0.21 -20.45 -26.81
C GLU A 81 0.18 -21.26 -25.57
N GLU A 82 1.48 -21.44 -25.30
CA GLU A 82 1.97 -22.07 -24.07
C GLU A 82 1.45 -21.32 -22.84
N LEU A 83 1.64 -19.99 -22.80
CA LEU A 83 1.26 -19.14 -21.67
C LEU A 83 -0.25 -19.14 -21.41
N LEU A 84 -1.08 -19.08 -22.46
CA LEU A 84 -2.55 -19.15 -22.36
C LEU A 84 -3.03 -20.46 -21.71
N ASN A 85 -2.31 -21.56 -21.94
CA ASN A 85 -2.65 -22.89 -21.44
C ASN A 85 -1.90 -23.26 -20.13
N SER A 86 -1.13 -22.34 -19.54
CA SER A 86 -0.20 -22.60 -18.45
C SER A 86 -0.65 -22.07 -17.08
N LYS A 87 -1.96 -21.96 -16.81
CA LYS A 87 -2.49 -21.37 -15.57
C LYS A 87 -1.81 -21.89 -14.29
N ASP A 88 -1.72 -23.22 -14.12
CA ASP A 88 -1.12 -23.82 -12.92
C ASP A 88 0.40 -23.58 -12.86
N LYS A 89 1.08 -23.57 -14.01
CA LYS A 89 2.51 -23.27 -14.10
C LYS A 89 2.80 -21.82 -13.73
N ILE A 90 1.95 -20.88 -14.17
CA ILE A 90 2.02 -19.47 -13.78
C ILE A 90 1.83 -19.37 -12.26
N ARG A 91 0.76 -19.96 -11.72
CA ARG A 91 0.48 -19.96 -10.28
C ARG A 91 1.68 -20.46 -9.45
N ASN A 92 2.24 -21.61 -9.83
CA ASN A 92 3.40 -22.20 -9.15
C ASN A 92 4.66 -21.32 -9.26
N THR A 93 4.87 -20.68 -10.41
CA THR A 93 5.97 -19.73 -10.59
C THR A 93 5.82 -18.53 -9.66
N ILE A 94 4.61 -17.98 -9.52
CA ILE A 94 4.33 -16.87 -8.60
C ILE A 94 4.60 -17.29 -7.15
N VAL A 95 4.20 -18.49 -6.76
CA VAL A 95 4.50 -19.05 -5.43
C VAL A 95 6.00 -19.10 -5.17
N ASP A 96 6.77 -19.60 -6.13
CA ASP A 96 8.22 -19.75 -5.96
C ASP A 96 8.94 -18.38 -5.97
N LEU A 97 8.47 -17.42 -6.77
CA LEU A 97 8.93 -16.03 -6.71
C LEU A 97 8.63 -15.38 -5.36
N GLY A 98 7.43 -15.60 -4.80
CA GLY A 98 7.05 -15.12 -3.47
C GLY A 98 8.00 -15.66 -2.39
N LYS A 99 8.29 -16.97 -2.40
CA LYS A 99 9.25 -17.60 -1.49
C LYS A 99 10.65 -16.99 -1.60
N LEU A 100 11.14 -16.74 -2.82
CA LEU A 100 12.45 -16.11 -3.04
C LEU A 100 12.50 -14.70 -2.47
N LYS A 101 11.40 -13.95 -2.56
CA LYS A 101 11.25 -12.60 -1.98
C LYS A 101 10.91 -12.63 -0.49
N LYS A 102 10.78 -13.82 0.12
CA LYS A 102 10.32 -14.03 1.51
C LYS A 102 8.93 -13.43 1.78
N LEU A 103 8.09 -13.39 0.76
CA LEU A 103 6.70 -12.93 0.85
C LEU A 103 5.76 -14.13 0.95
N TYR A 104 4.91 -14.12 1.96
CA TYR A 104 3.79 -15.05 2.06
C TYR A 104 2.59 -14.48 1.31
N ILE A 105 2.21 -15.12 0.20
CA ILE A 105 1.04 -14.75 -0.59
C ILE A 105 -0.07 -15.75 -0.29
N HIS A 106 -1.24 -15.25 0.12
CA HIS A 106 -2.39 -16.09 0.39
C HIS A 106 -2.91 -16.75 -0.91
N ASP A 107 -3.43 -17.97 -0.80
CA ASP A 107 -3.92 -18.73 -1.96
C ASP A 107 -4.98 -17.98 -2.78
N PHE A 108 -5.89 -17.23 -2.15
CA PHE A 108 -6.89 -16.46 -2.87
C PHE A 108 -6.27 -15.32 -3.69
N ILE A 109 -5.20 -14.67 -3.20
CA ILE A 109 -4.46 -13.63 -3.94
C ILE A 109 -3.74 -14.25 -5.13
N LEU A 110 -3.11 -15.42 -4.93
CA LEU A 110 -2.45 -16.16 -6.01
C LEU A 110 -3.43 -16.51 -7.12
N ASP A 111 -4.62 -17.00 -6.75
CA ASP A 111 -5.66 -17.36 -7.71
C ASP A 111 -6.18 -16.15 -8.47
N GLU A 112 -6.42 -15.04 -7.78
CA GLU A 112 -6.83 -13.78 -8.40
C GLU A 112 -5.78 -13.23 -9.36
N LEU A 113 -4.53 -13.13 -8.94
CA LEU A 113 -3.44 -12.63 -9.78
C LEU A 113 -3.23 -13.51 -11.01
N THR A 114 -3.24 -14.83 -10.83
CA THR A 114 -3.12 -15.79 -11.94
C THR A 114 -4.29 -15.64 -12.91
N ASN A 115 -5.52 -15.54 -12.42
CA ASN A 115 -6.71 -15.34 -13.26
C ASN A 115 -6.64 -14.01 -14.01
N LEU A 116 -6.17 -12.95 -13.36
CA LEU A 116 -6.02 -11.63 -13.96
C LEU A 116 -5.01 -11.66 -15.13
N ILE A 117 -3.85 -12.30 -14.92
CA ILE A 117 -2.83 -12.49 -15.96
C ILE A 117 -3.41 -13.25 -17.16
N ILE A 118 -4.08 -14.38 -16.92
CA ILE A 118 -4.69 -15.17 -18.00
C ILE A 118 -5.77 -14.38 -18.73
N SER A 119 -6.59 -13.61 -18.01
CA SER A 119 -7.60 -12.75 -18.62
C SER A 119 -6.97 -11.68 -19.51
N GLU A 120 -5.87 -11.07 -19.08
CA GLU A 120 -5.16 -10.08 -19.90
C GLU A 120 -4.52 -10.71 -21.15
N PHE A 121 -3.97 -11.93 -21.06
CA PHE A 121 -3.50 -12.66 -22.24
C PHE A 121 -4.61 -12.89 -23.28
N LYS A 122 -5.81 -13.23 -22.81
CA LYS A 122 -6.98 -13.40 -23.68
C LYS A 122 -7.40 -12.08 -24.30
N GLU A 123 -7.53 -11.02 -23.52
CA GLU A 123 -7.92 -9.69 -24.02
C GLU A 123 -6.91 -9.14 -25.05
N ILE A 124 -5.60 -9.37 -24.86
CA ILE A 124 -4.57 -9.02 -25.85
C ILE A 124 -4.78 -9.78 -27.17
N THR A 125 -5.24 -11.03 -27.10
CA THR A 125 -5.41 -11.91 -28.26
C THR A 125 -6.74 -11.67 -28.99
N GLU A 126 -7.83 -11.55 -28.24
CA GLU A 126 -9.20 -11.48 -28.75
C GLU A 126 -9.63 -10.03 -29.03
N GLY A 127 -9.02 -9.07 -28.34
CA GLY A 127 -9.38 -7.66 -28.39
C GLY A 127 -10.67 -7.34 -27.63
N ARG A 128 -10.81 -6.07 -27.25
CA ARG A 128 -12.01 -5.55 -26.57
C ARG A 128 -13.09 -5.10 -27.57
N PRO A 129 -14.38 -5.39 -27.33
CA PRO A 129 -15.48 -4.81 -28.09
C PRO A 129 -15.46 -3.28 -28.03
N GLU A 130 -15.84 -2.61 -29.12
CA GLU A 130 -15.75 -1.14 -29.21
C GLU A 130 -16.60 -0.40 -28.17
N GLU A 131 -17.80 -0.92 -27.89
CA GLU A 131 -18.68 -0.40 -26.83
C GLU A 131 -18.02 -0.46 -25.45
N GLN A 132 -17.26 -1.52 -25.17
CA GLN A 132 -16.54 -1.68 -23.92
C GLN A 132 -15.37 -0.68 -23.83
N LYS A 133 -14.66 -0.41 -24.93
CA LYS A 133 -13.56 0.58 -24.93
C LYS A 133 -14.02 1.98 -24.53
N ILE A 134 -15.26 2.36 -24.89
CA ILE A 134 -15.85 3.64 -24.48
C ILE A 134 -16.05 3.65 -22.96
N GLN A 135 -16.63 2.58 -22.40
CA GLN A 135 -16.82 2.43 -20.95
C GLN A 135 -15.47 2.43 -20.22
N ASP A 136 -14.46 1.74 -20.76
CA ASP A 136 -13.12 1.66 -20.18
C ASP A 136 -12.45 3.03 -20.12
N LYS A 137 -12.60 3.84 -21.18
CA LYS A 137 -12.07 5.21 -21.24
C LYS A 137 -12.72 6.12 -20.19
N GLU A 138 -14.04 6.02 -20.00
CA GLU A 138 -14.73 6.78 -18.95
C GLU A 138 -14.31 6.29 -17.56
N CYS A 139 -14.17 4.97 -17.37
CA CYS A 139 -13.66 4.38 -16.13
C CYS A 139 -12.23 4.85 -15.80
N LEU A 140 -11.37 5.01 -16.82
CA LEU A 140 -10.02 5.55 -16.67
C LEU A 140 -10.04 6.99 -16.14
N GLN A 141 -10.99 7.82 -16.61
CA GLN A 141 -11.11 9.20 -16.12
C GLN A 141 -11.43 9.24 -14.61
N TYR A 142 -12.32 8.36 -14.13
CA TYR A 142 -12.57 8.24 -12.69
C TYR A 142 -11.35 7.76 -11.92
N HIS A 143 -10.59 6.80 -12.46
CA HIS A 143 -9.34 6.33 -11.87
C HIS A 143 -8.29 7.44 -11.73
N GLU A 144 -8.09 8.23 -12.80
CA GLU A 144 -7.14 9.34 -12.80
C GLU A 144 -7.54 10.44 -11.80
N ASN A 145 -8.83 10.79 -11.75
CA ASN A 145 -9.35 11.74 -10.77
C ASN A 145 -9.13 11.24 -9.34
N TYR A 146 -9.39 9.95 -9.09
CA TYR A 146 -9.16 9.33 -7.80
C TYR A 146 -7.68 9.35 -7.39
N ASN A 147 -6.77 9.06 -8.31
CA ASN A 147 -5.32 9.13 -8.04
C ASN A 147 -4.89 10.55 -7.63
N ASN A 148 -5.43 11.59 -8.28
CA ASN A 148 -5.17 12.99 -7.91
C ASN A 148 -5.71 13.32 -6.51
N HIS A 149 -6.92 12.87 -6.18
CA HIS A 149 -7.50 13.02 -4.84
C HIS A 149 -6.65 12.32 -3.78
N MET A 150 -6.26 11.08 -4.03
CA MET A 150 -5.39 10.31 -3.15
C MET A 150 -4.05 11.02 -2.91
N GLU A 151 -3.37 11.48 -3.98
CA GLU A 151 -2.09 12.18 -3.85
C GLU A 151 -2.23 13.41 -2.95
N LYS A 152 -3.31 14.19 -3.15
CA LYS A 152 -3.61 15.35 -2.29
C LYS A 152 -3.79 14.93 -0.83
N LYS A 153 -4.58 13.88 -0.56
CA LYS A 153 -4.80 13.39 0.81
C LYS A 153 -3.54 12.82 1.45
N CYS A 154 -2.70 12.13 0.70
CA CYS A 154 -1.41 11.68 1.19
C CYS A 154 -0.47 12.85 1.53
N LYS A 155 -0.49 13.94 0.75
CA LYS A 155 0.27 15.16 1.07
C LYS A 155 -0.23 15.84 2.35
N GLU A 156 -1.55 15.92 2.53
CA GLU A 156 -2.16 16.43 3.78
C GLU A 156 -1.69 15.60 4.99
N ILE A 157 -1.77 14.27 4.90
CA ILE A 157 -1.34 13.35 5.97
C ILE A 157 0.16 13.48 6.28
N LEU A 158 1.02 13.59 5.26
CA LEU A 158 2.45 13.79 5.45
C LEU A 158 2.75 15.12 6.15
N GLY A 159 2.02 16.18 5.82
CA GLY A 159 2.11 17.48 6.49
C GLY A 159 1.78 17.38 7.98
N GLU A 160 0.73 16.64 8.35
CA GLU A 160 0.40 16.39 9.77
C GLU A 160 1.55 15.68 10.50
N MET A 161 2.18 14.69 9.85
CA MET A 161 3.34 13.97 10.41
C MET A 161 4.56 14.89 10.53
N GLU A 162 4.78 15.78 9.56
CA GLU A 162 5.87 16.75 9.58
C GLU A 162 5.71 17.75 10.74
N GLU A 163 4.49 18.23 10.97
CA GLU A 163 4.18 19.08 12.11
C GLU A 163 4.45 18.36 13.43
N LEU A 164 4.02 17.10 13.56
CA LEU A 164 4.33 16.27 14.72
C LEU A 164 5.83 16.05 14.88
N TRP A 165 6.55 15.75 13.81
CA TRP A 165 8.01 15.59 13.85
C TRP A 165 8.70 16.86 14.33
N ASN A 166 8.29 18.02 13.81
CA ASN A 166 8.95 19.29 14.04
C ASN A 166 8.63 19.91 15.40
N PHE A 167 7.38 19.81 15.86
CA PHE A 167 6.89 20.58 17.02
C PHE A 167 6.58 19.73 18.27
N ASN A 168 6.73 18.41 18.19
CA ASN A 168 6.55 17.56 19.37
C ASN A 168 7.62 17.86 20.45
N TYR A 169 7.18 17.92 21.70
CA TYR A 169 8.04 18.20 22.86
C TYR A 169 9.19 17.19 23.01
N ILE A 170 9.04 15.96 22.53
CA ILE A 170 10.05 14.89 22.57
C ILE A 170 11.21 15.21 21.62
N THR A 171 10.91 15.80 20.45
CA THR A 171 11.90 16.06 19.40
C THR A 171 12.40 17.51 19.39
N LYS A 172 11.98 18.34 20.34
CA LYS A 172 12.32 19.77 20.40
C LYS A 172 13.81 20.01 20.60
N ASP A 173 14.45 19.19 21.45
CA ASP A 173 15.86 19.35 21.84
C ASP A 173 16.79 18.37 21.09
N ILE A 174 16.27 17.69 20.08
CA ILE A 174 17.08 16.83 19.20
C ILE A 174 17.87 17.71 18.24
N ASP A 175 19.09 17.28 17.92
CA ASP A 175 19.94 17.97 16.95
C ASP A 175 19.20 18.18 15.60
N PRO A 176 19.15 19.43 15.09
CA PRO A 176 18.40 19.73 13.86
C PRO A 176 18.90 19.00 12.61
N ILE A 177 20.21 18.73 12.50
CA ILE A 177 20.79 18.03 11.35
C ILE A 177 20.34 16.57 11.37
N TRP A 178 20.51 15.91 12.52
CA TRP A 178 20.03 14.54 12.70
C TRP A 178 18.51 14.43 12.48
N LYS A 179 17.75 15.41 12.96
CA LYS A 179 16.30 15.47 12.76
C LYS A 179 15.92 15.55 11.28
N GLN A 180 16.65 16.34 10.49
CA GLN A 180 16.45 16.43 9.05
C GLN A 180 16.85 15.13 8.34
N GLU A 181 17.98 14.51 8.70
CA GLU A 181 18.41 13.22 8.13
C GLU A 181 17.36 12.13 8.33
N LYS A 182 16.79 12.02 9.54
CA LYS A 182 15.72 11.04 9.81
C LYS A 182 14.44 11.39 9.07
N TRP A 183 14.05 12.66 9.00
CA TRP A 183 12.89 13.06 8.21
C TRP A 183 13.00 12.65 6.75
N ILE A 184 14.17 12.80 6.13
CA ILE A 184 14.40 12.34 4.74
C ILE A 184 14.16 10.83 4.62
N LEU A 185 14.66 10.03 5.57
CA LEU A 185 14.42 8.58 5.59
C LEU A 185 12.92 8.25 5.74
N TRP A 186 12.20 9.00 6.58
CA TRP A 186 10.75 8.84 6.70
C TRP A 186 10.04 9.13 5.38
N THR A 187 10.35 10.25 4.74
CA THR A 187 9.73 10.65 3.47
C THR A 187 9.95 9.59 2.39
N GLN A 188 11.13 8.97 2.32
CA GLN A 188 11.40 7.86 1.40
C GLN A 188 10.52 6.64 1.68
N ASN A 189 10.35 6.25 2.95
CA ASN A 189 9.44 5.16 3.33
C ASN A 189 7.98 5.51 3.02
N TYR A 190 7.59 6.76 3.27
CA TYR A 190 6.25 7.24 2.99
C TYR A 190 5.94 7.25 1.49
N GLU A 191 6.89 7.69 0.66
CA GLU A 191 6.77 7.63 -0.80
C GLU A 191 6.62 6.19 -1.30
N TYR A 192 7.33 5.23 -0.68
CA TYR A 192 7.16 3.81 -0.95
C TYR A 192 5.71 3.35 -0.67
N TYR A 193 5.17 3.70 0.50
CA TYR A 193 3.78 3.43 0.89
C TYR A 193 2.76 4.05 -0.06
N VAL A 194 2.93 5.32 -0.43
CA VAL A 194 2.05 6.00 -1.39
C VAL A 194 2.14 5.36 -2.78
N SER A 195 3.35 4.98 -3.22
CA SER A 195 3.54 4.26 -4.48
C SER A 195 2.81 2.91 -4.49
N ALA A 196 2.84 2.17 -3.38
CA ALA A 196 2.07 0.94 -3.25
C ALA A 196 0.56 1.20 -3.40
N LEU A 197 0.01 2.23 -2.76
CA LEU A 197 -1.41 2.58 -2.92
C LEU A 197 -1.78 2.88 -4.37
N VAL A 198 -0.99 3.70 -5.08
CA VAL A 198 -1.20 3.98 -6.52
C VAL A 198 -1.26 2.68 -7.31
N LYS A 199 -0.32 1.77 -7.07
CA LYS A 199 -0.24 0.47 -7.76
C LYS A 199 -1.42 -0.44 -7.43
N SER A 200 -1.88 -0.45 -6.18
CA SER A 200 -3.07 -1.20 -5.75
C SER A 200 -4.31 -0.74 -6.51
N TYR A 201 -4.54 0.57 -6.58
CA TYR A 201 -5.68 1.13 -7.30
C TYR A 201 -5.57 0.99 -8.82
N HIS A 202 -4.36 0.94 -9.36
CA HIS A 202 -4.15 0.60 -10.76
C HIS A 202 -4.53 -0.86 -11.05
N MET A 203 -4.12 -1.81 -10.20
CA MET A 203 -4.54 -3.21 -10.30
C MET A 203 -6.07 -3.37 -10.14
N PHE A 204 -6.66 -2.59 -9.24
CA PHE A 204 -8.11 -2.53 -9.07
C PHE A 204 -8.82 -2.02 -10.33
N TYR A 205 -8.31 -0.96 -10.95
CA TYR A 205 -8.79 -0.48 -12.25
C TYR A 205 -8.73 -1.57 -13.30
N ILE A 206 -7.60 -2.24 -13.50
CA ILE A 206 -7.45 -3.33 -14.48
C ILE A 206 -8.50 -4.42 -14.24
N LYS A 207 -8.72 -4.83 -12.98
CA LYS A 207 -9.75 -5.80 -12.62
C LYS A 207 -11.17 -5.33 -13.00
N MET A 208 -11.50 -4.06 -12.78
CA MET A 208 -12.80 -3.50 -13.20
C MET A 208 -13.02 -3.56 -14.71
N ILE A 209 -11.95 -3.28 -15.48
CA ILE A 209 -11.97 -3.32 -16.93
C ILE A 209 -12.15 -4.77 -17.43
N HIS A 210 -11.50 -5.76 -16.80
CA HIS A 210 -11.75 -7.19 -17.11
C HIS A 210 -13.15 -7.67 -16.78
N ASN A 211 -13.75 -7.15 -15.71
CA ASN A 211 -15.11 -7.48 -15.33
C ASN A 211 -16.16 -6.79 -16.21
N LYS A 212 -15.74 -6.02 -17.23
CA LYS A 212 -16.62 -5.30 -18.17
C LYS A 212 -17.60 -4.40 -17.43
N ASN A 213 -17.12 -3.76 -16.35
CA ASN A 213 -17.93 -2.81 -15.60
C ASN A 213 -18.33 -1.63 -16.50
N THR A 214 -19.53 -1.13 -16.28
CA THR A 214 -19.96 0.12 -16.92
C THR A 214 -19.30 1.32 -16.25
N ALA A 215 -19.17 2.42 -16.98
CA ALA A 215 -18.65 3.68 -16.46
C ALA A 215 -19.43 4.17 -15.24
N LYS A 216 -20.75 3.98 -15.23
CA LYS A 216 -21.60 4.28 -14.08
C LYS A 216 -21.21 3.51 -12.82
N VAL A 217 -20.89 2.23 -12.97
CA VAL A 217 -20.43 1.40 -11.85
C VAL A 217 -19.04 1.85 -11.39
N CYS A 218 -18.11 2.13 -12.31
CA CYS A 218 -16.81 2.69 -11.97
C CYS A 218 -16.93 4.01 -11.20
N GLY A 219 -17.77 4.94 -11.67
CA GLY A 219 -18.00 6.23 -11.02
C GLY A 219 -18.47 6.08 -9.57
N ALA A 220 -19.51 5.28 -9.33
CA ALA A 220 -20.02 5.03 -7.98
C ALA A 220 -18.98 4.38 -7.05
N ILE A 221 -18.14 3.50 -7.59
CA ILE A 221 -17.05 2.89 -6.82
C ILE A 221 -16.00 3.94 -6.44
N TYR A 222 -15.56 4.78 -7.38
CA TYR A 222 -14.55 5.79 -7.10
C TYR A 222 -15.06 6.89 -6.17
N GLU A 223 -16.31 7.32 -6.29
CA GLU A 223 -16.96 8.23 -5.32
C GLU A 223 -16.90 7.65 -3.90
N TYR A 224 -17.24 6.38 -3.73
CA TYR A 224 -17.12 5.71 -2.43
C TYR A 224 -15.67 5.65 -1.93
N LEU A 225 -14.71 5.35 -2.82
CA LEU A 225 -13.29 5.30 -2.47
C LEU A 225 -12.76 6.69 -2.06
N GLU A 226 -13.23 7.77 -2.68
CA GLU A 226 -12.86 9.15 -2.33
C GLU A 226 -13.31 9.52 -0.91
N GLU A 227 -14.56 9.19 -0.58
CA GLU A 227 -15.15 9.44 0.74
C GLU A 227 -14.47 8.60 1.84
N SER A 228 -14.08 7.37 1.52
CA SER A 228 -13.51 6.44 2.49
C SER A 228 -11.99 6.54 2.66
N PHE A 229 -11.26 7.17 1.74
CA PHE A 229 -9.79 7.12 1.70
C PHE A 229 -9.12 7.49 3.03
N VAL A 230 -9.42 8.67 3.58
CA VAL A 230 -8.78 9.15 4.83
C VAL A 230 -9.09 8.20 5.97
N ARG A 231 -10.33 7.70 6.03
CA ARG A 231 -10.74 6.72 7.04
C ARG A 231 -9.98 5.40 6.88
N SER A 232 -9.69 4.95 5.66
CA SER A 232 -9.04 3.66 5.43
C SER A 232 -7.52 3.67 5.69
N TYR A 233 -6.84 4.79 5.43
CA TYR A 233 -5.36 4.80 5.39
C TYR A 233 -4.68 5.72 6.39
N ARG A 234 -5.33 6.79 6.86
CA ARG A 234 -4.66 7.75 7.78
C ARG A 234 -4.14 7.06 9.04
N GLY A 235 -4.92 6.16 9.63
CA GLY A 235 -4.51 5.47 10.84
C GLY A 235 -3.34 4.50 10.65
N ALA A 236 -3.35 3.74 9.55
CA ALA A 236 -2.25 2.82 9.24
C ALA A 236 -0.94 3.58 8.93
N LEU A 237 -1.02 4.66 8.15
CA LEU A 237 0.14 5.49 7.84
C LEU A 237 0.70 6.19 9.09
N LEU A 238 -0.17 6.69 9.98
CA LEU A 238 0.25 7.25 11.26
C LEU A 238 0.86 6.19 12.19
N LEU A 239 0.41 4.93 12.13
CA LEU A 239 1.01 3.85 12.90
C LEU A 239 2.45 3.56 12.43
N GLU A 240 2.70 3.50 11.12
CA GLU A 240 4.06 3.37 10.59
C GLU A 240 4.94 4.55 10.99
N PHE A 241 4.40 5.77 10.93
CA PHE A 241 5.11 6.96 11.40
C PHE A 241 5.45 6.86 12.89
N ASN A 242 4.52 6.35 13.70
CA ASN A 242 4.75 6.17 15.14
C ASN A 242 5.83 5.13 15.42
N ASN A 243 5.84 4.02 14.68
CA ASN A 243 6.89 3.00 14.78
C ASN A 243 8.26 3.56 14.38
N PHE A 244 8.30 4.30 13.26
CA PHE A 244 9.47 5.05 12.83
C PHE A 244 9.94 5.99 13.95
N PHE A 245 9.04 6.84 14.44
CA PHE A 245 9.29 7.84 15.46
C PHE A 245 9.92 7.22 16.72
N LEU A 246 9.27 6.19 17.29
CA LEU A 246 9.75 5.52 18.51
C LEU A 246 11.14 4.91 18.31
N LYS A 247 11.36 4.20 17.20
CA LYS A 247 12.67 3.61 16.87
C LYS A 247 13.78 4.65 16.85
N PHE A 248 13.52 5.83 16.28
CA PHE A 248 14.52 6.90 16.22
C PHE A 248 14.74 7.61 17.55
N ILE A 249 13.69 7.78 18.36
CA ILE A 249 13.86 8.29 19.73
C ILE A 249 14.75 7.35 20.54
N ASP A 250 14.56 6.04 20.44
CA ASP A 250 15.41 5.06 21.14
C ASP A 250 16.86 5.09 20.65
N GLU A 251 17.08 5.24 19.33
CA GLU A 251 18.42 5.44 18.75
C GLU A 251 19.09 6.70 19.32
N TRP A 252 18.36 7.82 19.39
CA TRP A 252 18.87 9.09 19.91
C TRP A 252 19.24 9.01 21.39
N VAL A 253 18.36 8.43 22.22
CA VAL A 253 18.60 8.24 23.65
C VAL A 253 19.84 7.37 23.87
N SER A 254 19.98 6.29 23.10
CA SER A 254 21.14 5.39 23.16
C SER A 254 22.43 6.11 22.78
N LYS A 255 22.43 6.88 21.68
CA LYS A 255 23.57 7.71 21.25
C LYS A 255 23.97 8.71 22.34
N LYS A 256 22.99 9.42 22.92
CA LYS A 256 23.24 10.37 24.02
C LYS A 256 23.77 9.70 25.28
N TYR A 257 23.33 8.48 25.58
CA TYR A 257 23.86 7.71 26.70
C TYR A 257 25.32 7.33 26.47
N ILE A 258 25.65 6.82 25.27
CA ILE A 258 27.03 6.47 24.89
C ILE A 258 27.94 7.71 24.97
N GLU A 259 27.54 8.82 24.35
CA GLU A 259 28.26 10.10 24.40
C GLU A 259 28.49 10.59 25.85
N ARG A 260 27.49 10.47 26.72
CA ARG A 260 27.60 10.88 28.14
C ARG A 260 28.42 9.92 28.99
N SER A 261 28.42 8.63 28.65
CA SER A 261 29.18 7.60 29.37
C SER A 261 30.66 7.56 28.97
N GLY A 262 31.06 8.31 27.93
CA GLY A 262 32.45 8.35 27.46
C GLY A 262 32.94 7.02 26.88
N ILE A 263 32.02 6.12 26.48
CA ILE A 263 32.36 4.87 25.80
C ILE A 263 32.60 5.20 24.32
N ASP A 264 33.67 5.95 24.05
CA ASP A 264 34.21 6.09 22.71
C ASP A 264 34.95 4.80 22.36
N ASN A 265 34.37 4.00 21.47
CA ASN A 265 35.02 2.93 20.71
C ASN A 265 36.20 2.24 21.43
N LEU A 266 35.90 1.41 22.44
CA LEU A 266 36.75 0.23 22.64
C LEU A 266 36.60 -0.62 21.39
N LYS A 267 37.57 -0.48 20.47
CA LYS A 267 37.83 -1.42 19.39
C LYS A 267 37.69 -2.83 19.95
N ILE A 268 36.59 -3.49 19.62
CA ILE A 268 36.48 -4.94 19.76
C ILE A 268 37.38 -5.51 18.67
N ASN A 269 38.68 -5.61 18.98
CA ASN A 269 39.50 -6.66 18.41
C ASN A 269 39.36 -7.84 19.37
N LEU A 270 38.52 -8.79 18.99
CA LEU A 270 38.67 -10.23 19.20
C LEU A 270 37.62 -10.96 18.35
#